data_AF-A0A7W0SGI9-F1
#
_entry.id   AF-A0A7W0SGI9-F1
#
_cell.length_a   1.000
_cell.length_b   1.000
_cell.length_c   1.000
_cell.angle_alpha   90.00
_cell.angle_beta   90.00
_cell.angle_gamma   90.00
#
_symmetry.space_group_name_H-M   'P 1'
#
loop_
_entity.id
_entity.type
_entity.pdbx_description
1 polymer ?
#
loop_
_entity_poly.entity_id
_entity_poly.type
_entity_poly.pdbx_seq_one_letter_code
_entity_poly.pdbx_strand_id
1 'polypeptide(L)'
;AQDAGLSYTASDTAGPAAPATPRVQPTSSAAAASRLTDAAPVVPASTGKRNFGALELGPACGQCGGMMQRTGSCYTCPSCGNNTGCG
;
A
#
# COMPACT_ATOMS: atom_id res chain seq x y z
N ALA A 1 -36.65 -17.51 -5.17
CA ALA A 1 -36.14 -18.15 -3.95
C ALA A 1 -35.38 -19.38 -4.39
N GLN A 2 -34.07 -19.39 -4.19
CA GLN A 2 -33.20 -20.55 -4.46
C GLN A 2 -32.50 -20.85 -3.15
N ASP A 3 -32.87 -22.03 -2.68
CA ASP A 3 -32.58 -22.74 -1.46
C ASP A 3 -31.10 -23.11 -1.29
N ALA A 4 -30.77 -23.36 -0.04
CA ALA A 4 -29.44 -23.58 0.49
C ALA A 4 -28.86 -24.95 0.11
N GLY A 5 -27.80 -24.96 -0.70
CA GLY A 5 -26.91 -26.09 -0.90
C GLY A 5 -25.65 -25.95 -0.05
N LEU A 6 -25.72 -26.45 1.19
CA LEU A 6 -24.59 -26.60 2.10
C LEU A 6 -23.56 -27.58 1.50
N SER A 7 -22.37 -27.12 1.18
CA SER A 7 -21.16 -27.95 1.02
C SER A 7 -19.90 -27.11 1.24
N TYR A 8 -19.76 -26.54 2.44
CA TYR A 8 -18.49 -25.95 2.90
C TYR A 8 -17.59 -26.95 3.63
N THR A 9 -17.84 -28.25 3.52
CA THR A 9 -17.06 -29.30 4.17
C THR A 9 -16.18 -30.04 3.18
N ALA A 10 -15.11 -29.38 2.72
CA ALA A 10 -13.91 -30.05 2.20
C ALA A 10 -12.75 -29.06 2.15
N SER A 11 -12.38 -28.48 3.30
CA SER A 11 -11.07 -27.85 3.42
C SER A 11 -10.03 -28.95 3.58
N ASP A 12 -9.59 -29.49 2.44
CA ASP A 12 -8.35 -30.24 2.27
C ASP A 12 -7.17 -29.31 2.60
N THR A 13 -6.89 -29.11 3.89
CA THR A 13 -5.63 -28.53 4.34
C THR A 13 -4.74 -29.66 4.83
N ALA A 14 -4.33 -30.53 3.91
CA ALA A 14 -3.17 -31.38 4.16
C ALA A 14 -1.96 -30.44 4.37
N GLY A 15 -1.44 -30.39 5.60
CA GLY A 15 -0.26 -29.59 5.94
C GLY A 15 0.98 -30.06 5.17
N PRO A 16 2.00 -29.18 4.99
CA PRO A 16 3.17 -29.54 4.20
C PRO A 16 3.97 -30.66 4.90
N ALA A 17 4.14 -31.78 4.19
CA ALA A 17 5.06 -32.84 4.61
C ALA A 17 6.52 -32.34 4.56
N ALA A 18 7.32 -32.67 5.58
CA ALA A 18 8.71 -32.24 5.70
C ALA A 18 9.58 -32.69 4.50
N PRO A 19 10.49 -31.84 3.98
CA PRO A 19 11.27 -32.19 2.80
C PRO A 19 12.45 -33.12 3.13
N ALA A 20 12.61 -34.16 2.31
CA ALA A 20 13.85 -34.93 2.22
C ALA A 20 14.99 -34.03 1.69
N THR A 21 16.15 -34.05 2.36
CA THR A 21 17.30 -33.19 2.03
C THR A 21 17.97 -33.59 0.73
N PRO A 22 18.04 -32.72 -0.30
CA PRO A 22 18.87 -32.97 -1.48
C PRO A 22 20.31 -32.50 -1.23
N ARG A 23 21.30 -33.32 -1.61
CA ARG A 23 22.72 -32.96 -1.54
C ARG A 23 23.09 -32.01 -2.68
N VAL A 24 23.45 -30.77 -2.35
CA VAL A 24 23.89 -29.75 -3.32
C VAL A 24 25.40 -29.86 -3.56
N GLN A 25 25.81 -29.97 -4.82
CA GLN A 25 27.22 -29.88 -5.25
C GLN A 25 27.58 -28.40 -5.49
N PRO A 26 28.78 -27.93 -5.11
CA PRO A 26 29.15 -26.53 -5.28
C PRO A 26 29.49 -26.28 -6.75
N THR A 27 28.61 -25.56 -7.46
CA THR A 27 28.93 -24.99 -8.77
C THR A 27 29.56 -23.62 -8.55
N SER A 28 30.71 -23.38 -9.20
CA SER A 28 31.54 -22.19 -9.01
C SER A 28 30.78 -20.89 -9.34
N SER A 29 30.26 -20.23 -8.31
CA SER A 29 29.47 -18.99 -8.38
C SER A 29 30.32 -17.70 -8.46
N ALA A 30 31.60 -17.80 -8.86
CA ALA A 30 32.53 -16.66 -8.83
C ALA A 30 32.24 -15.59 -9.90
N ALA A 31 31.66 -15.98 -11.04
CA ALA A 31 31.40 -15.05 -12.15
C ALA A 31 30.24 -14.07 -11.86
N ALA A 32 29.25 -14.49 -11.07
CA ALA A 32 28.11 -13.63 -10.70
C ALA A 32 28.52 -12.52 -9.72
N ALA A 33 29.44 -12.81 -8.81
CA ALA A 33 29.90 -11.86 -7.79
C ALA A 33 30.68 -10.66 -8.38
N SER A 34 31.36 -10.85 -9.52
CA SER A 34 32.21 -9.82 -10.13
C SER A 34 31.42 -8.66 -10.77
N ARG A 35 30.11 -8.82 -10.98
CA ARG A 35 29.23 -7.76 -11.52
C ARG A 35 28.56 -6.89 -10.46
N LEU A 36 28.79 -7.17 -9.18
CA LEU A 36 28.15 -6.45 -8.07
C LEU A 36 28.87 -5.13 -7.68
N THR A 37 29.99 -4.80 -8.35
CA THR A 37 30.79 -3.57 -8.09
C THR A 37 30.68 -2.52 -9.19
N ASP A 38 29.74 -2.67 -10.14
CA ASP A 38 29.34 -1.55 -10.97
C ASP A 38 28.53 -0.58 -10.10
N ALA A 39 29.22 0.35 -9.45
CA ALA A 39 28.65 1.36 -8.57
C ALA A 39 27.78 2.31 -9.40
N ALA A 40 26.55 1.89 -9.68
CA ALA A 40 25.54 2.74 -10.29
C ALA A 40 25.41 4.00 -9.42
N PRO A 41 25.54 5.21 -10.00
CA PRO A 41 25.44 6.44 -9.24
C PRO A 41 24.08 6.48 -8.56
N VAL A 42 24.09 6.59 -7.24
CA VAL A 42 22.90 6.70 -6.40
C VAL A 42 22.24 8.06 -6.63
N VAL A 43 21.55 8.21 -7.76
CA VAL A 43 20.68 9.36 -7.98
C VAL A 43 19.45 9.14 -7.10
N PRO A 44 19.17 10.00 -6.10
CA PRO A 44 17.93 9.89 -5.36
C PRO A 44 16.79 10.01 -6.38
N ALA A 45 15.97 8.96 -6.51
CA ALA A 45 14.79 9.01 -7.34
C ALA A 45 14.01 10.25 -6.91
N SER A 46 13.94 11.24 -7.81
CA SER A 46 13.45 12.58 -7.49
C SER A 46 12.16 12.46 -6.70
N THR A 47 12.27 12.64 -5.39
CA THR A 47 11.14 12.67 -4.46
C THR A 47 10.51 14.04 -4.60
N GLY A 48 10.29 14.47 -5.84
CA GLY A 48 9.42 15.58 -6.15
C GLY A 48 8.16 15.28 -5.39
N LYS A 49 7.82 16.16 -4.44
CA LYS A 49 6.61 16.09 -3.64
C LYS A 49 5.44 16.04 -4.62
N ARG A 50 5.09 14.84 -5.08
CA ARG A 50 3.85 14.65 -5.81
C ARG A 50 2.80 14.63 -4.71
N ASN A 51 2.34 15.84 -4.36
CA ASN A 51 1.31 16.10 -3.36
C ASN A 51 -0.05 15.57 -3.85
N PHE A 52 -0.16 14.28 -4.14
CA PHE A 52 -1.37 13.66 -4.68
C PHE A 52 -2.53 13.59 -3.68
N GLY A 53 -2.28 13.85 -2.39
CA GLY A 53 -3.32 13.85 -1.35
C GLY A 53 -3.54 15.19 -0.65
N ALA A 54 -2.63 16.17 -0.84
CA ALA A 54 -2.67 17.46 -0.14
C ALA A 54 -3.21 18.61 -1.00
N LEU A 55 -3.58 18.35 -2.26
CA LEU A 55 -4.08 19.39 -3.16
C LEU A 55 -5.58 19.70 -2.98
N GLU A 56 -6.35 18.78 -2.40
CA GLU A 56 -7.81 18.92 -2.23
C GLU A 56 -8.28 18.98 -0.77
N LEU A 57 -7.39 18.71 0.19
CA LEU A 57 -7.69 18.85 1.61
C LEU A 57 -7.45 20.29 2.03
N GLY A 58 -8.51 20.94 2.50
CA GLY A 58 -8.46 22.29 3.04
C GLY A 58 -7.73 22.35 4.39
N PRO A 59 -7.67 23.55 5.01
CA PRO A 59 -7.13 23.68 6.35
C PRO A 59 -7.87 22.76 7.34
N ALA A 60 -7.22 22.46 8.48
CA ALA A 60 -7.88 21.76 9.57
C ALA A 60 -9.11 22.56 10.06
N CYS A 61 -10.16 21.86 10.43
CA CYS A 61 -11.40 22.46 10.92
C CYS A 61 -11.16 23.21 12.23
N GLY A 62 -11.54 24.48 12.30
CA GLY A 62 -11.38 25.30 13.52
C GLY A 62 -12.25 24.87 14.71
N GLN A 63 -13.24 24.01 14.49
CA GLN A 63 -14.15 23.53 15.55
C GLN A 63 -13.71 22.18 16.13
N CYS A 64 -13.29 21.24 15.27
CA CYS A 64 -13.00 19.87 15.68
C CYS A 64 -11.62 19.35 15.26
N GLY A 65 -10.80 20.17 14.59
CA GLY A 65 -9.45 19.81 14.13
C GLY A 65 -9.41 18.80 12.97
N GLY A 66 -10.55 18.27 12.54
CA GLY A 66 -10.64 17.33 11.42
C GLY A 66 -10.24 17.96 10.08
N MET A 67 -9.71 17.16 9.17
CA MET A 67 -9.36 17.64 7.82
C MET A 67 -10.62 18.01 7.06
N MET A 68 -10.63 19.20 6.44
CA MET A 68 -11.77 19.64 5.64
C MET A 68 -11.63 19.17 4.19
N GLN A 69 -12.74 18.70 3.60
CA GLN A 69 -12.81 18.26 2.21
C GLN A 69 -13.37 19.41 1.35
N ARG A 70 -12.75 19.70 0.21
CA ARG A 70 -13.31 20.66 -0.74
C ARG A 70 -14.54 20.07 -1.43
N THR A 71 -15.63 20.82 -1.47
CA THR A 71 -16.87 20.47 -2.17
C THR A 71 -17.32 21.71 -2.94
N GLY A 72 -16.81 21.88 -4.16
CA GLY A 72 -17.02 23.08 -4.96
C GLY A 72 -16.26 24.29 -4.39
N SER A 73 -16.97 25.40 -4.16
CA SER A 73 -16.44 26.62 -3.54
C SER A 73 -16.20 26.43 -2.03
N CYS A 74 -16.99 25.56 -1.40
CA CYS A 74 -16.97 25.33 0.04
C CYS A 74 -15.94 24.30 0.46
N TYR A 75 -15.59 24.34 1.75
CA TYR A 75 -14.98 23.24 2.48
C TYR A 75 -15.98 22.72 3.52
N THR A 76 -16.09 21.40 3.63
CA THR A 76 -16.95 20.73 4.62
C THR A 76 -16.12 19.79 5.47
N CYS A 77 -16.27 19.88 6.80
CA CYS A 77 -15.67 18.94 7.71
C CYS A 77 -16.57 17.70 7.88
N PRO A 78 -16.17 16.50 7.44
CA PRO A 78 -16.98 15.29 7.60
C PRO A 78 -17.11 14.86 9.07
N SER A 79 -16.20 15.30 9.94
CA SER A 79 -16.20 14.92 11.35
C SER A 79 -17.21 15.68 12.20
N CYS A 80 -17.47 16.96 11.90
CA CYS A 80 -18.35 17.81 12.71
C CYS A 80 -19.36 18.64 11.90
N GLY A 81 -19.41 18.47 10.57
CA GLY A 81 -20.41 19.11 9.71
C GLY A 81 -20.18 20.60 9.45
N ASN A 82 -19.13 21.21 10.01
CA ASN A 82 -18.85 22.63 9.80
C ASN A 82 -18.50 22.92 8.33
N ASN A 83 -19.16 23.93 7.75
CA ASN A 83 -18.87 24.41 6.41
C ASN A 83 -18.12 25.75 6.46
N THR A 84 -17.24 26.03 5.50
CA THR A 84 -16.49 27.30 5.44
C THR A 84 -16.12 27.62 3.99
N GLY A 85 -16.03 28.90 3.63
CA GLY A 85 -15.60 29.33 2.29
C GLY A 85 -16.63 29.15 1.18
N CYS A 86 -17.90 28.93 1.52
CA CYS A 86 -19.00 29.09 0.58
C CYS A 86 -19.11 30.56 0.19
N GLY A 87 -19.08 30.86 -1.12
CA GLY A 87 -19.21 32.22 -1.63
C GLY A 87 -20.48 32.92 -1.19
#